data_AF-A0A942FN54-F1
#
_entry.id   AF-A0A942FN54-F1
#
_cell.length_a   1.000
_cell.length_b   1.000
_cell.length_c   1.000
_cell.angle_alpha   90.00
_cell.angle_beta   90.00
_cell.angle_gamma   90.00
#
_symmetry.space_group_name_H-M   'P 1'
#
loop_
_entity.id
_entity.type
_entity.pdbx_description
1 polymer ?
#
loop_
_entity_poly.entity_id
_entity_poly.type
_entity_poly.pdbx_seq_one_letter_code
_entity_poly.pdbx_strand_id
1 'polypeptide(L)'
;MNDAPSLFDALDEPVARATDPETSHAAPATVDRDAIQRMILSIADTLGPFTHDDMCKAVNRRRELAGETQLEASTVRSRTNELVKQSLIRDTGKTATVRKPGKKRASKVTLWQITSLGHFRAPSDERQAA
;
A
#
# COMPACT_ATOMS: atom_id res chain seq x y z
N MET A 1 72.46 -11.18 22.37
CA MET A 1 72.15 -12.45 21.69
C MET A 1 70.65 -12.64 21.73
N ASN A 2 70.04 -12.49 20.55
CA ASN A 2 68.75 -12.96 20.04
C ASN A 2 67.44 -12.71 20.81
N ASP A 3 66.68 -11.76 20.25
CA ASP A 3 65.26 -11.83 19.92
C ASP A 3 64.72 -13.23 19.59
N ALA A 4 63.54 -13.54 20.16
CA ALA A 4 62.45 -14.18 19.42
C ALA A 4 61.11 -13.93 20.14
N PRO A 5 60.14 -13.20 19.54
CA PRO A 5 58.75 -13.22 19.97
C PRO A 5 58.08 -14.57 19.62
N SER A 6 57.11 -14.95 20.45
CA SER A 6 56.33 -16.19 20.37
C SER A 6 55.59 -16.33 19.04
N LEU A 7 55.93 -17.37 18.27
CA LEU A 7 55.12 -17.88 17.17
C LEU A 7 53.77 -18.40 17.72
N PHE A 8 52.68 -18.22 16.98
CA PHE A 8 51.31 -18.70 17.29
C PHE A 8 50.40 -17.74 18.07
N ASP A 9 50.55 -16.45 17.77
CA ASP A 9 49.42 -15.55 17.53
C ASP A 9 48.63 -16.03 16.29
N ALA A 10 48.01 -17.21 16.40
CA ALA A 10 47.25 -17.85 15.34
C ALA A 10 45.82 -18.07 15.81
N LEU A 11 44.99 -17.09 15.47
CA LEU A 11 43.59 -17.28 15.09
C LEU A 11 42.68 -17.75 16.23
N ASP A 12 42.31 -16.77 17.03
CA ASP A 12 41.03 -16.65 17.70
C ASP A 12 39.89 -16.78 16.65
N GLU A 13 39.38 -18.00 16.44
CA GLU A 13 38.08 -18.23 15.82
C GLU A 13 37.27 -19.21 16.68
N PRO A 14 36.28 -18.75 17.46
CA PRO A 14 35.15 -19.60 17.77
C PRO A 14 34.37 -19.80 16.46
N VAL A 15 34.52 -20.97 15.83
CA VAL A 15 33.65 -21.45 14.74
C VAL A 15 32.24 -21.60 15.31
N ALA A 16 31.51 -20.49 15.32
CA ALA A 16 30.09 -20.47 15.58
C ALA A 16 29.43 -21.32 14.49
N ARG A 17 28.80 -22.42 14.91
CA ARG A 17 27.96 -23.24 14.04
C ARG A 17 26.84 -22.34 13.50
N ALA A 18 27.03 -21.86 12.29
CA ALA A 18 25.99 -21.24 11.48
C ALA A 18 25.00 -22.35 11.09
N THR A 19 24.06 -22.63 11.98
CA THR A 19 22.89 -23.46 11.70
C THR A 19 21.75 -22.97 12.58
N ASP A 20 21.49 -21.66 12.47
CA ASP A 20 20.13 -21.19 12.68
C ASP A 20 19.31 -21.71 11.48
N PRO A 21 18.31 -22.59 11.67
CA PRO A 21 17.36 -22.87 10.61
C PRO A 21 16.68 -21.54 10.27
N GLU A 22 16.91 -21.09 9.04
CA GLU A 22 16.25 -19.97 8.40
C GLU A 22 14.82 -19.88 8.90
N THR A 23 14.51 -18.73 9.51
CA THR A 23 13.22 -18.36 10.06
C THR A 23 12.10 -18.80 9.11
N SER A 24 11.52 -19.98 9.37
CA SER A 24 10.35 -20.52 8.70
C SER A 24 9.08 -19.81 9.19
N HIS A 25 9.11 -18.48 9.22
CA HIS A 25 7.91 -17.66 9.17
C HIS A 25 7.70 -17.29 7.71
N ALA A 26 7.13 -18.23 6.95
CA ALA A 26 6.42 -17.87 5.74
C ALA A 26 5.28 -16.93 6.14
N ALA A 27 5.56 -15.63 6.15
CA ALA A 27 4.53 -14.62 6.29
C ALA A 27 3.52 -14.90 5.17
N PRO A 28 2.22 -15.04 5.48
CA PRO A 28 1.21 -15.24 4.45
C PRO A 28 1.39 -14.13 3.42
N ALA A 29 1.32 -14.44 2.13
CA ALA A 29 1.52 -13.48 1.03
C ALA A 29 0.75 -12.18 1.32
N THR A 30 1.44 -11.22 1.93
CA THR A 30 0.80 -10.01 2.42
C THR A 30 0.57 -9.20 1.16
N VAL A 31 -0.68 -8.85 0.89
CA VAL A 31 -0.98 -7.96 -0.24
C VAL A 31 -0.13 -6.71 -0.05
N ASP A 32 0.75 -6.45 -1.02
CA ASP A 32 1.74 -5.39 -0.93
C ASP A 32 1.04 -4.07 -0.62
N ARG A 33 1.29 -3.58 0.59
CA ARG A 33 0.70 -2.35 1.13
C ARG A 33 0.94 -1.20 0.17
N ASP A 34 2.15 -1.08 -0.34
CA ASP A 34 2.57 0.02 -1.19
C ASP A 34 1.94 -0.10 -2.57
N ALA A 35 1.72 -1.32 -3.07
CA ALA A 35 0.98 -1.55 -4.30
C ALA A 35 -0.49 -1.11 -4.16
N ILE A 36 -1.16 -1.42 -3.04
CA ILE A 36 -2.55 -0.98 -2.81
C ILE A 36 -2.61 0.55 -2.70
N GLN A 37 -1.69 1.18 -1.97
CA GLN A 37 -1.66 2.63 -1.86
C GLN A 37 -1.45 3.32 -3.21
N ARG A 38 -0.50 2.83 -4.03
CA ARG A 38 -0.28 3.31 -5.40
C ARG A 38 -1.53 3.15 -6.27
N MET A 39 -2.22 2.02 -6.14
CA MET A 39 -3.48 1.78 -6.85
C MET A 39 -4.57 2.77 -6.43
N ILE A 40 -4.74 3.02 -5.13
CA ILE A 40 -5.70 3.99 -4.60
C ILE A 40 -5.41 5.39 -5.13
N LEU A 41 -4.15 5.83 -5.13
CA LEU A 41 -3.76 7.14 -5.66
C LEU A 41 -4.06 7.26 -7.16
N SER A 42 -3.70 6.23 -7.94
CA SER A 42 -4.00 6.17 -9.37
C SER A 42 -5.50 6.24 -9.66
N ILE A 43 -6.33 5.57 -8.86
CA ILE A 43 -7.79 5.65 -8.99
C ILE A 43 -8.30 7.02 -8.58
N ALA A 44 -7.83 7.56 -7.45
CA ALA A 44 -8.23 8.86 -6.92
C ALA A 44 -7.98 10.00 -7.92
N ASP A 45 -6.87 9.94 -8.65
CA ASP A 45 -6.52 10.90 -9.69
C ASP A 45 -7.56 10.92 -10.83
N THR A 46 -8.03 9.74 -11.24
CA THR A 46 -9.04 9.60 -12.31
C THR A 46 -10.47 9.88 -11.87
N LEU A 47 -10.82 9.57 -10.62
CA LEU A 47 -12.21 9.58 -10.15
C LEU A 47 -12.67 10.98 -9.70
N GLY A 48 -11.73 11.86 -9.34
CA GLY A 48 -12.05 13.17 -8.74
C GLY A 48 -12.51 13.01 -7.28
N PRO A 49 -13.35 13.91 -6.74
CA PRO A 49 -13.87 13.77 -5.38
C PRO A 49 -14.64 12.47 -5.18
N PHE A 50 -14.25 11.67 -4.17
CA PHE A 50 -14.73 10.30 -3.98
C PHE A 50 -15.17 10.02 -2.54
N THR A 51 -16.05 9.04 -2.36
CA THR A 51 -16.34 8.45 -1.05
C THR A 51 -15.52 7.17 -0.85
N HIS A 52 -15.40 6.69 0.40
CA HIS A 52 -14.80 5.38 0.66
C HIS A 52 -15.51 4.23 -0.07
N ASP A 53 -16.82 4.34 -0.29
CA ASP A 53 -17.58 3.31 -1.01
C ASP A 53 -17.20 3.28 -2.49
N ASP A 54 -17.06 4.46 -3.11
CA ASP A 54 -16.62 4.60 -4.50
C ASP A 54 -15.20 4.07 -4.68
N MET A 55 -14.30 4.39 -3.75
CA MET A 55 -12.92 3.89 -3.78
C MET A 55 -12.87 2.37 -3.66
N CYS A 56 -13.62 1.76 -2.74
CA CYS A 56 -13.70 0.30 -2.61
C CYS A 56 -14.19 -0.35 -3.92
N LYS A 57 -15.25 0.20 -4.53
CA LYS A 57 -15.80 -0.31 -5.79
C LYS A 57 -14.78 -0.21 -6.92
N ALA A 58 -14.10 0.93 -7.05
CA ALA A 58 -13.12 1.15 -8.10
C ALA A 58 -11.89 0.24 -7.95
N VAL A 59 -11.38 0.07 -6.72
CA VAL A 59 -10.27 -0.84 -6.44
C VAL A 59 -10.64 -2.28 -6.76
N ASN A 60 -11.78 -2.76 -6.27
CA ASN A 60 -12.19 -4.14 -6.50
C ASN A 60 -12.53 -4.41 -7.96
N ARG A 61 -13.11 -3.44 -8.69
CA ARG A 61 -13.33 -3.54 -10.13
C ARG A 61 -12.00 -3.65 -10.88
N ARG A 62 -10.99 -2.86 -10.53
CA ARG A 62 -9.66 -2.93 -11.17
C ARG A 62 -8.98 -4.27 -10.91
N ARG A 63 -9.08 -4.80 -9.68
CA ARG A 63 -8.53 -6.11 -9.30
C ARG A 63 -9.27 -7.26 -10.00
N GLU A 64 -10.59 -7.19 -10.08
CA GLU A 64 -11.40 -8.16 -10.81
C GLU A 64 -11.01 -8.23 -12.29
N LEU A 65 -10.80 -7.07 -12.94
CA LEU A 65 -10.31 -7.01 -14.32
C LEU A 65 -8.88 -7.56 -14.49
N ALA A 66 -8.07 -7.52 -13.45
CA ALA A 66 -6.73 -8.10 -13.42
C ALA A 66 -6.71 -9.59 -13.02
N GLY A 67 -7.87 -10.19 -12.71
CA GLY A 67 -7.96 -11.57 -12.19
C GLY A 67 -7.45 -11.71 -10.75
N GLU A 68 -7.32 -10.61 -10.01
CA GLU A 68 -6.87 -10.59 -8.63
C GLU A 68 -8.04 -10.73 -7.64
N THR A 69 -7.77 -11.32 -6.48
CA THR A 69 -8.76 -11.43 -5.40
C THR A 69 -9.19 -10.05 -4.91
N GLN A 70 -10.50 -9.86 -4.71
CA GLN A 70 -11.07 -8.63 -4.17
C GLN A 70 -10.53 -8.33 -2.77
N LEU A 71 -10.39 -7.04 -2.47
CA LEU A 71 -10.01 -6.56 -1.15
C LEU A 71 -11.23 -6.30 -0.29
N GLU A 72 -11.08 -6.56 1.01
CA GLU A 72 -12.05 -6.16 2.00
C GLU A 72 -12.11 -4.62 2.09
N ALA A 73 -13.32 -4.09 2.33
CA ALA A 73 -13.54 -2.65 2.44
C ALA A 73 -12.74 -2.02 3.60
N SER A 74 -12.51 -2.76 4.68
CA SER A 74 -11.71 -2.31 5.82
C SER A 74 -10.25 -2.05 5.41
N THR A 75 -9.66 -2.92 4.58
CA THR A 75 -8.30 -2.77 4.04
C THR A 75 -8.18 -1.51 3.19
N VAL A 76 -9.09 -1.31 2.23
CA VAL A 76 -9.08 -0.13 1.35
C VAL A 76 -9.22 1.16 2.18
N ARG A 77 -10.13 1.19 3.16
CA ARG A 77 -10.30 2.33 4.06
C ARG A 77 -9.06 2.60 4.90
N SER A 78 -8.44 1.55 5.45
CA SER A 78 -7.22 1.69 6.25
C SER A 78 -6.10 2.32 5.42
N ARG A 79 -5.87 1.83 4.19
CA ARG A 79 -4.86 2.41 3.28
C ARG A 79 -5.21 3.82 2.83
N THR A 80 -6.49 4.12 2.60
CA THR A 80 -6.93 5.49 2.30
C THR A 80 -6.64 6.44 3.46
N ASN A 81 -6.93 6.03 4.70
CA ASN A 81 -6.64 6.83 5.89
C ASN A 81 -5.13 7.05 6.12
N GLU A 82 -4.29 6.07 5.78
CA GLU A 82 -2.84 6.25 5.80
C GLU A 82 -2.40 7.32 4.79
N LEU A 83 -2.95 7.32 3.58
CA LEU A 83 -2.69 8.34 2.57
C LEU A 83 -3.19 9.73 2.99
N VAL A 84 -4.27 9.79 3.78
CA VAL A 84 -4.74 11.03 4.42
C VAL A 84 -3.73 11.54 5.44
N LYS A 85 -3.19 10.66 6.30
CA LYS A 85 -2.14 11.02 7.28
C LYS A 85 -0.88 11.54 6.59
N GLN A 86 -0.56 10.99 5.41
CA GLN A 86 0.56 11.43 4.58
C GLN A 86 0.24 12.71 3.76
N SER A 87 -0.95 13.29 3.91
CA SER A 87 -1.41 14.48 3.17
C SER A 87 -1.51 14.30 1.64
N LEU A 88 -1.49 13.05 1.15
CA LEU A 88 -1.66 12.73 -0.27
C LEU A 88 -3.13 12.75 -0.70
N ILE A 89 -4.03 12.50 0.26
CA ILE A 89 -5.49 12.64 0.10
C ILE A 89 -5.98 13.59 1.19
N ARG A 90 -6.95 14.44 0.86
CA ARG A 90 -7.56 15.37 1.82
C ARG A 90 -9.07 15.27 1.83
N ASP A 91 -9.65 15.58 2.98
CA ASP A 91 -11.08 15.87 3.08
C ASP A 91 -11.37 17.19 2.34
N THR A 92 -12.41 17.18 1.51
CA THR A 92 -12.87 18.35 0.77
C THR A 92 -13.75 19.29 1.60
N GLY A 93 -14.17 18.88 2.80
CA GLY A 93 -15.16 19.56 3.62
C GLY A 93 -16.60 19.44 3.08
N LYS A 94 -16.78 18.73 1.96
CA LYS A 94 -18.08 18.51 1.32
C LYS A 94 -18.63 17.14 1.68
N THR A 95 -19.96 17.05 1.68
CA THR A 95 -20.66 15.78 1.91
C THR A 95 -21.54 15.41 0.74
N ALA A 96 -21.51 14.15 0.32
CA ALA A 96 -22.49 13.56 -0.58
C ALA A 96 -23.63 12.90 0.22
N THR A 97 -24.84 12.91 -0.34
CA THR A 97 -25.98 12.21 0.25
C THR A 97 -26.18 10.87 -0.46
N VAL A 98 -25.96 9.77 0.26
CA VAL A 98 -26.06 8.40 -0.27
C VAL A 98 -27.33 7.74 0.26
N ARG A 99 -28.15 7.21 -0.65
CA ARG A 99 -29.31 6.37 -0.32
C ARG A 99 -28.93 4.91 -0.48
N LYS A 100 -28.90 4.17 0.64
CA LYS A 100 -28.65 2.73 0.61
C LYS A 100 -29.97 1.96 0.43
N PRO A 101 -29.99 0.88 -0.37
CA PRO A 101 -31.15 0.00 -0.46
C PRO A 101 -31.56 -0.50 0.92
N GLY A 102 -32.86 -0.52 1.22
CA GLY A 102 -33.41 -0.97 2.51
C GLY A 102 -33.29 0.02 3.66
N LYS A 103 -32.68 1.20 3.48
CA LYS A 103 -32.68 2.27 4.50
C LYS A 103 -33.73 3.34 4.17
N LYS A 104 -34.58 3.66 5.16
CA LYS A 104 -35.62 4.70 5.03
C LYS A 104 -35.05 6.12 4.91
N ARG A 105 -33.80 6.34 5.32
CA ARG A 105 -33.15 7.67 5.34
C ARG A 105 -31.85 7.62 4.57
N ALA A 106 -31.57 8.71 3.86
CA ALA A 106 -30.27 8.93 3.23
C ALA A 106 -29.22 9.27 4.30
N SER A 107 -27.97 8.90 4.04
CA SER A 107 -26.84 9.20 4.89
C SER A 107 -25.94 10.23 4.22
N LYS A 108 -25.39 11.17 5.00
CA LYS A 108 -24.33 12.06 4.52
C LYS A 108 -22.98 11.36 4.67
N VAL A 109 -22.15 11.43 3.64
CA VAL A 109 -20.80 10.86 3.62
C VAL A 109 -19.81 11.91 3.14
N THR A 110 -18.64 11.95 3.76
CA THR A 110 -17.57 12.87 3.42
C THR A 110 -16.96 12.55 2.06
N LEU A 111 -16.64 13.59 1.29
CA LEU A 111 -15.91 13.49 0.03
C LEU A 111 -14.42 13.78 0.23
N TRP A 112 -13.60 12.90 -0.32
CA TRP A 112 -12.15 12.95 -0.28
C TRP A 112 -11.61 13.23 -1.66
N GLN A 113 -10.42 13.82 -1.76
CA GLN A 113 -9.79 14.11 -3.05
C GLN A 113 -8.27 14.00 -2.92
N ILE A 114 -7.61 13.63 -4.02
CA ILE A 114 -6.15 13.69 -4.12
C ILE A 114 -5.65 15.14 -3.94
N THR A 115 -4.58 15.32 -3.18
CA THR A 115 -3.90 16.61 -3.06
C THR A 115 -3.05 16.85 -4.31
N SER A 116 -2.88 18.10 -4.74
CA SER A 116 -1.99 18.46 -5.86
C SER A 116 -0.52 18.00 -5.65
N LEU A 117 -0.09 17.87 -4.39
CA LEU A 117 1.20 17.29 -4.00
C LEU A 117 1.28 15.77 -4.23
N GLY A 118 0.13 15.11 -4.36
CA GLY A 118 0.00 13.69 -4.64
C GLY A 118 -0.14 13.36 -6.12
N HIS A 119 0.07 14.32 -7.05
CA HIS A 119 0.18 14.04 -8.48
C HIS A 119 1.43 13.18 -8.74
N PHE A 120 1.31 11.89 -8.45
CA PHE A 120 2.16 10.87 -9.00
C PHE A 120 1.69 10.69 -10.44
N ARG A 121 2.33 11.42 -11.36
CA ARG A 121 2.16 11.20 -12.80
C ARG A 121 2.48 9.72 -13.02
N ALA A 122 1.45 8.90 -13.26
CA ALA A 122 1.67 7.51 -13.64
C ALA A 122 2.64 7.54 -14.84
N PRO A 123 3.62 6.63 -14.92
CA PRO A 123 4.39 6.49 -16.15
C PRO A 123 3.35 6.26 -17.25
N SER A 124 3.24 7.22 -18.16
CA SER A 124 2.37 7.13 -19.32
C SER A 124 2.74 5.82 -20.00
N ASP A 125 1.78 4.88 -20.06
CA ASP A 125 1.94 3.63 -20.78
C ASP A 125 2.00 3.96 -22.27
N GLU A 126 3.16 4.44 -22.73
CA GLU A 126 3.52 4.61 -24.14
C GLU A 126 3.73 3.25 -24.80
N ARG A 127 2.77 2.33 -24.62
CA ARG A 127 2.67 1.10 -25.40
C ARG A 127 1.33 1.04 -26.11
N GLN A 128 1.09 2.03 -26.97
CA GLN A 128 0.25 1.84 -28.13
C GLN A 128 0.92 2.45 -29.37
N ALA A 129 1.10 1.58 -30.36
CA ALA A 129 1.48 1.83 -31.75
C ALA A 129 2.97 2.11 -32.05
N ALA A 130 3.70 1.04 -32.33
CA ALA A 130 4.62 0.95 -33.48
C ALA A 130 4.50 -0.45 -34.09
#